data_AF-A0A951G8W4-F1
#
_entry.id   AF-A0A951G8W4-F1
#
_cell.length_a   1.000
_cell.length_b   1.000
_cell.length_c   1.000
_cell.angle_alpha   90.00
_cell.angle_beta   90.00
_cell.angle_gamma   90.00
#
_symmetry.space_group_name_H-M   'P 1'
#
loop_
_entity.id
_entity.type
_entity.pdbx_description
1 polymer ?
#
loop_
_entity_poly.entity_id
_entity_poly.type
_entity_poly.pdbx_seq_one_letter_code
_entity_poly.pdbx_strand_id
1 'polypeptide(L)' 'MKIGYFLSSEEWGPRDMVTLAAKAEQAGFEGLWISDHYHPWSDEQGHSPFVWSVIGALAEATEQ' A
#
# COMPACT_ATOMS: atom_id res chain seq x y z
N MET A 1 -7.11 -21.04 2.79
CA MET A 1 -6.42 -20.26 1.74
C MET A 1 -6.64 -18.80 2.09
N LYS A 2 -5.58 -17.99 2.20
CA LYS A 2 -5.71 -16.54 2.43
C LYS A 2 -5.46 -15.80 1.13
N ILE A 3 -6.24 -14.75 0.86
CA ILE A 3 -6.07 -13.89 -0.31
C ILE A 3 -5.67 -12.49 0.14
N GLY A 4 -4.68 -11.94 -0.54
CA GLY A 4 -4.03 -10.69 -0.20
C GLY A 4 -4.12 -9.62 -1.27
N TYR A 5 -4.00 -8.35 -0.87
CA TYR A 5 -3.91 -7.23 -1.78
C TYR A 5 -2.51 -6.62 -1.77
N PHE A 6 -1.94 -6.40 -2.96
CA PHE A 6 -0.63 -5.78 -3.12
C PHE A 6 -0.81 -4.28 -3.38
N LEU A 7 -0.31 -3.46 -2.46
CA LEU A 7 -0.25 -2.01 -2.57
C LEU A 7 1.02 -1.65 -3.34
N SER A 8 0.87 -1.37 -4.63
CA SER A 8 1.98 -0.96 -5.50
C SER A 8 2.49 0.42 -5.09
N SER A 9 3.68 0.46 -4.49
CA SER A 9 4.43 1.68 -4.15
C SER A 9 4.90 2.42 -5.41
N GLU A 10 4.96 1.71 -6.54
CA GLU A 10 5.33 2.24 -7.84
C GLU A 10 4.18 3.06 -8.44
N GLU A 11 2.94 2.57 -8.32
CA GLU A 11 1.77 3.20 -8.95
C GLU A 11 1.07 4.25 -8.08
N TRP A 12 1.21 4.17 -6.75
CA TRP A 12 0.38 4.96 -5.82
C TRP A 12 1.21 5.76 -4.82
N GLY A 13 0.76 6.99 -4.55
CA GLY A 13 1.29 7.80 -3.46
C GLY A 13 0.81 7.32 -2.08
N PRO A 14 1.45 7.78 -0.98
CA PRO A 14 1.15 7.33 0.39
C PRO A 14 -0.33 7.39 0.78
N ARG A 15 -1.04 8.48 0.42
CA ARG A 15 -2.44 8.70 0.79
C ARG A 15 -3.39 7.78 0.03
N ASP A 16 -3.09 7.53 -1.25
CA ASP A 16 -3.88 6.64 -2.07
C ASP A 16 -3.72 5.20 -1.57
N MET A 17 -2.52 4.80 -1.18
CA MET A 17 -2.26 3.49 -0.58
C MET A 17 -3.04 3.27 0.73
N VAL A 18 -3.14 4.28 1.60
CA VAL A 18 -3.99 4.21 2.81
C VAL A 18 -5.46 4.02 2.44
N THR A 19 -5.94 4.74 1.42
CA THR A 19 -7.32 4.59 0.93
C THR A 19 -7.56 3.19 0.34
N LEU A 20 -6.60 2.67 -0.42
CA LEU A 20 -6.66 1.33 -1.02
C LEU A 20 -6.61 0.23 0.05
N ALA A 21 -5.83 0.41 1.11
CA ALA A 21 -5.78 -0.53 2.23
C ALA A 21 -7.14 -0.68 2.92
N ALA A 22 -7.78 0.43 3.27
CA ALA A 22 -9.13 0.41 3.85
C ALA A 22 -10.15 -0.24 2.90
N LYS A 23 -10.05 0.02 1.59
CA LYS A 23 -10.91 -0.63 0.58
C LYS A 23 -10.63 -2.13 0.45
N ALA A 24 -9.38 -2.55 0.52
CA ALA A 24 -9.00 -3.95 0.46
C ALA A 24 -9.54 -4.72 1.66
N GLU A 25 -9.43 -4.16 2.86
CA GLU A 25 -10.04 -4.72 4.07
C GLU A 25 -11.57 -4.83 3.93
N GLN A 26 -12.24 -3.75 3.51
CA GLN A 26 -13.69 -3.76 3.27
C GLN A 26 -14.13 -4.79 2.20
N ALA A 27 -13.25 -5.10 1.25
CA ALA A 27 -13.48 -6.12 0.23
C ALA A 27 -13.18 -7.56 0.70
N GLY A 28 -12.69 -7.74 1.93
CA GLY A 28 -12.42 -9.05 2.54
C GLY A 28 -11.03 -9.62 2.26
N PHE A 29 -10.07 -8.81 1.82
CA PHE A 29 -8.67 -9.26 1.73
C PHE A 29 -8.09 -9.45 3.13
N GLU A 30 -7.38 -10.55 3.34
CA GLU A 30 -6.88 -10.97 4.67
C GLU A 30 -5.43 -10.54 4.93
N GLY A 31 -4.86 -9.72 4.05
CA GLY A 31 -3.51 -9.21 4.19
C GLY A 31 -3.16 -8.18 3.14
N LEU A 32 -2.15 -7.38 3.47
CA LEU A 32 -1.59 -6.35 2.62
C LEU A 32 -0.10 -6.62 2.41
N TRP A 33 0.36 -6.40 1.19
CA TRP A 33 1.77 -6.43 0.80
C TRP A 33 2.14 -5.08 0.20
N ILE A 34 3.37 -4.64 0.41
CA ILE A 34 3.90 -3.36 -0.08
C ILE A 34 5.36 -3.56 -0.47
N SER A 35 5.79 -2.96 -1.58
CA SER A 35 7.19 -2.97 -2.03
C SER A 35 7.97 -1.78 -1.47
N ASP A 36 9.21 -2.01 -1.00
CA ASP A 36 10.11 -0.96 -0.51
C ASP A 36 11.11 -0.57 -1.60
N HIS A 37 11.02 0.68 -2.06
CA HIS A 37 11.85 1.22 -3.12
C HIS A 37 12.39 2.60 -2.77
N TYR A 38 13.67 2.80 -3.09
CA TYR A 38 14.30 4.12 -2.94
C TYR A 38 13.98 5.05 -4.13
N HIS A 39 13.98 4.52 -5.36
CA HIS A 39 13.65 5.28 -6.58
C HIS A 39 12.39 4.71 -7.23
N PRO A 40 11.64 5.54 -7.99
CA PRO A 40 10.61 5.04 -8.90
C PRO A 40 11.21 4.07 -9.92
N TRP A 41 10.44 3.04 -10.31
CA TRP A 41 10.89 2.10 -11.34
C TRP A 41 10.91 2.72 -12.73
N SER A 42 9.96 3.62 -12.98
CA SER A 42 9.87 4.41 -14.19
C SER A 42 9.38 5.82 -13.88
N ASP A 43 9.73 6.76 -14.75
CA ASP A 43 9.28 8.15 -14.64
C ASP A 43 7.76 8.29 -14.82
N GLU A 44 7.12 7.37 -15.56
CA GLU A 44 5.67 7.37 -15.82
C GLU A 44 4.86 6.99 -14.57
N GLN A 45 5.33 5.99 -13.82
CA GLN A 45 4.74 5.61 -12.53
C GLN A 45 5.05 6.64 -11.43
N GLY A 46 6.32 7.08 -11.35
CA GLY A 46 6.71 8.26 -10.59
C GLY A 46 6.65 8.18 -9.06
N HIS A 47 6.23 7.05 -8.47
CA HIS A 47 6.13 6.89 -7.02
C HIS A 47 7.17 5.91 -6.45
N SER A 48 7.65 6.27 -5.25
CA SER A 48 8.52 5.45 -4.39
C SER A 48 8.44 5.98 -2.95
N PRO A 49 7.27 5.85 -2.29
CA PRO A 49 7.06 6.39 -0.96
C PRO A 49 7.94 5.70 0.09
N PHE A 50 8.32 6.43 1.14
CA PHE A 50 9.02 5.84 2.28
C PHE A 50 8.09 4.91 3.06
N VAL A 51 8.17 3.61 2.77
CA VAL A 51 7.17 2.62 3.19
C VAL A 51 7.01 2.48 4.69
N TRP A 52 8.05 2.74 5.48
CA TRP A 52 7.98 2.60 6.94
C TRP A 52 7.01 3.59 7.57
N SER A 53 6.92 4.81 7.03
CA SER A 53 5.87 5.76 7.43
C SER A 53 4.51 5.37 6.88
N VAL A 54 4.45 4.82 5.66
CA VAL A 54 3.19 4.34 5.06
C VAL A 54 2.61 3.21 5.89
N ILE A 55 3.39 2.20 6.28
CA ILE A 55 2.97 1.07 7.12
C ILE A 55 2.33 1.53 8.42
N GLY A 56 2.88 2.57 9.08
CA GLY A 56 2.25 3.17 10.26
C GLY A 56 0.88 3.76 9.96
N ALA A 57 0.73 4.44 8.83
CA ALA A 57 -0.57 4.98 8.39
C ALA A 57 -1.55 3.89 7.95
N LEU A 58 -1.07 2.80 7.33
CA LEU A 58 -1.90 1.64 7.00
C LEU A 58 -2.46 1.02 8.28
N ALA A 59 -1.61 0.77 9.28
CA ALA A 59 -1.98 0.17 10.54
C ALA A 59 -3.03 1.00 11.32
N GLU A 60 -2.99 2.33 11.20
CA GLU A 60 -4.01 3.20 11.80
C GLU A 60 -5.33 3.21 11.03
N ALA A 61 -5.29 2.96 9.72
CA ALA A 61 -6.47 3.03 8.85
C ALA A 61 -7.22 1.71 8.68
N THR A 62 -6.70 0.61 9.25
CA THR A 62 -7.24 -0.75 9.15
C THR A 62 -7.44 -1.34 10.54
N GLU A 63 -8.50 -2.10 10.74
CA GLU A 63 -8.84 -2.70 12.03
C GLU A 63 -8.63 -4.22 11.94
N GLN A 64 -7.56 -4.73 12.56
CA GLN A 64 -7.35 -6.19 12.65
C GLN A 64 -8.46 -6.89 13.44
#